data_AF-A0A367J9J2-F1
#
_entry.id   AF-A0A367J9J2-F1
#
_cell.length_a   1.000
_cell.length_b   1.000
_cell.length_c   1.000
_cell.angle_alpha   90.00
_cell.angle_beta   90.00
_cell.angle_gamma   90.00
#
_symmetry.space_group_name_H-M   'P 1'
#
loop_
_entity.id
_entity.type
_entity.pdbx_description
1 polymer ?
#
loop_
_entity_poly.entity_id
_entity_poly.type
_entity_poly.pdbx_seq_one_letter_code
_entity_poly.pdbx_strand_id
1 'polypeptide(L)'
;DGVVMLWDLSDAKHLYSLEANAPVNALTFSPNRYWLCAATANGIKIWDLETKSIVDELRPEFAQLGKRKNPDPECLSVAWSADGATLFSGYSDNIIRVWQVTRTL
;
A
#
# COMPACT_ATOMS: atom_id res chain seq x y z
N ASP A 1 -11.38 10.54 1.60
CA ASP A 1 -12.50 9.57 1.46
C ASP A 1 -11.99 8.12 1.40
N GLY A 2 -10.73 7.89 1.04
CA GLY A 2 -10.12 6.55 1.05
C GLY A 2 -10.43 5.74 -0.21
N VAL A 3 -10.73 6.43 -1.31
CA VAL A 3 -11.02 5.82 -2.60
C VAL A 3 -9.86 6.11 -3.55
N VAL A 4 -9.28 5.06 -4.14
CA VAL A 4 -8.27 5.18 -5.20
C VAL A 4 -8.96 5.01 -6.54
N MET A 5 -8.69 5.89 -7.50
CA MET A 5 -9.32 5.85 -8.82
C MET A 5 -8.28 5.59 -9.90
N LEU A 6 -8.57 4.65 -10.80
CA LEU A 6 -7.76 4.39 -11.97
C LEU A 6 -8.40 5.06 -13.19
N TRP A 7 -7.56 5.72 -13.98
CA TRP A 7 -7.97 6.47 -15.17
C TRP A 7 -7.17 6.01 -16.38
N ASP A 8 -7.85 5.92 -17.52
CA ASP A 8 -7.20 5.88 -18.82
C ASP A 8 -6.90 7.32 -19.24
N LEU A 9 -5.61 7.62 -19.43
CA LEU A 9 -5.16 8.96 -19.81
C LEU A 9 -5.30 9.22 -21.31
N SER A 10 -5.36 8.18 -22.14
CA SER A 10 -5.52 8.33 -23.60
C SER A 10 -6.91 8.84 -23.93
N ASP A 11 -7.90 8.26 -23.24
CA ASP A 11 -9.33 8.55 -23.44
C ASP A 11 -9.92 9.45 -22.34
N ALA A 12 -9.11 9.92 -21.40
CA ALA A 12 -9.51 10.69 -20.22
C ALA A 12 -10.69 10.06 -19.45
N LYS A 13 -10.70 8.71 -19.37
CA LYS A 13 -11.84 7.93 -18.91
C LYS A 13 -11.56 7.32 -17.54
N HIS A 14 -12.51 7.46 -16.62
CA HIS A 14 -12.51 6.69 -15.37
C HIS A 14 -12.72 5.21 -15.68
N LEU A 15 -11.80 4.36 -15.21
CA LEU A 15 -11.87 2.92 -15.44
C LEU A 15 -12.63 2.24 -14.31
N TYR A 16 -12.16 2.42 -13.07
CA TYR A 16 -12.79 1.90 -11.86
C TYR A 16 -12.15 2.50 -10.60
N SER A 17 -12.78 2.25 -9.46
CA SER A 17 -12.32 2.67 -8.14
C SER A 17 -11.99 1.47 -7.25
N LEU A 18 -11.05 1.66 -6.32
CA LEU A 18 -10.60 0.68 -5.35
C LEU A 18 -10.73 1.27 -3.95
N GLU A 19 -11.41 0.53 -3.06
CA GLU A 19 -11.68 0.97 -1.69
C GLU A 19 -10.48 0.69 -0.78
N ALA A 20 -9.78 1.75 -0.36
CA ALA A 20 -8.70 1.65 0.63
C ALA A 20 -9.22 1.60 2.07
N ASN A 21 -10.43 2.10 2.33
CA ASN A 21 -11.09 2.14 3.64
C ASN A 21 -10.28 2.89 4.73
N ALA A 22 -9.36 3.76 4.31
CA ALA A 22 -8.54 4.62 5.15
C ALA A 22 -7.98 5.79 4.33
N PRO A 23 -7.58 6.91 4.94
CA PRO A 23 -6.82 7.95 4.26
C PRO A 23 -5.60 7.37 3.53
N VAL A 24 -5.45 7.74 2.25
CA VAL A 24 -4.34 7.31 1.39
C VAL A 24 -3.30 8.43 1.35
N ASN A 25 -2.07 8.11 1.73
CA ASN A 25 -0.96 9.05 1.79
C ASN A 25 -0.08 9.00 0.53
N ALA A 26 0.09 7.82 -0.07
CA ALA A 26 0.90 7.62 -1.26
C ALA A 26 0.43 6.41 -2.08
N LEU A 27 0.73 6.41 -3.38
CA LEU A 27 0.47 5.32 -4.31
C LEU A 27 1.72 4.97 -5.11
N THR A 28 1.90 3.70 -5.44
CA THR A 28 2.98 3.26 -6.35
C THR A 28 2.57 2.00 -7.11
N PHE A 29 2.90 1.95 -8.40
CA PHE A 29 2.73 0.74 -9.20
C PHE A 29 3.90 -0.21 -8.96
N SER A 30 3.61 -1.52 -8.90
CA SER A 30 4.67 -2.51 -8.95
C SER A 30 5.35 -2.48 -10.32
N PRO A 31 6.69 -2.58 -10.40
CA PRO A 31 7.40 -2.51 -11.67
C PRO A 31 7.35 -3.82 -12.48
N ASN A 32 6.99 -4.95 -11.85
CA ASN A 32 7.05 -6.29 -12.48
C ASN A 32 5.73 -7.07 -12.44
N ARG A 33 4.72 -6.56 -11.72
CA ARG A 33 3.40 -7.17 -11.58
C ARG A 33 2.36 -6.10 -11.84
N TYR A 34 1.17 -6.51 -12.27
CA TYR A 34 0.07 -5.58 -12.50
C TYR A 34 -0.63 -5.21 -11.20
N TRP A 35 0.15 -4.69 -10.25
CA TRP A 35 -0.27 -4.36 -8.89
C TRP A 35 -0.18 -2.87 -8.62
N LEU A 36 -1.10 -2.39 -7.78
CA LEU A 36 -1.06 -1.05 -7.18
C LEU A 36 -0.92 -1.19 -5.67
N CYS A 37 -0.01 -0.41 -5.08
CA CYS A 37 0.14 -0.30 -3.63
C CYS A 37 -0.33 1.07 -3.16
N ALA A 38 -1.13 1.10 -2.09
CA ALA A 38 -1.48 2.31 -1.35
C ALA A 38 -0.87 2.29 0.04
N ALA A 39 -0.10 3.34 0.37
CA ALA A 39 0.21 3.67 1.75
C ALA A 39 -1.00 4.34 2.38
N THR A 40 -1.49 3.80 3.50
CA THR A 40 -2.68 4.31 4.20
C THR A 40 -2.41 4.52 5.68
N ALA A 41 -3.33 5.21 6.36
CA ALA A 41 -3.31 5.35 7.81
C ALA A 41 -3.35 4.00 8.56
N ASN A 42 -3.88 2.92 7.95
CA ASN A 42 -4.02 1.61 8.59
C ASN A 42 -2.95 0.58 8.17
N GLY A 43 -2.02 0.95 7.29
CA GLY A 43 -1.03 0.04 6.71
C GLY A 43 -0.92 0.19 5.20
N ILE A 44 -0.46 -0.86 4.52
CA ILE A 44 -0.32 -0.86 3.05
C ILE A 44 -1.33 -1.81 2.45
N LYS A 45 -2.08 -1.35 1.46
CA LYS A 45 -3.01 -2.20 0.70
C LYS A 45 -2.46 -2.45 -0.70
N ILE A 46 -2.53 -3.70 -1.14
CA ILE A 46 -2.02 -4.12 -2.45
C ILE A 46 -3.17 -4.74 -3.23
N TRP A 47 -3.42 -4.22 -4.43
CA TRP A 47 -4.41 -4.77 -5.35
C TRP A 47 -3.74 -5.35 -6.58
N ASP A 48 -4.33 -6.40 -7.11
CA ASP A 48 -4.14 -6.84 -8.48
C ASP A 48 -5.13 -6.07 -9.36
N LEU A 49 -4.60 -5.36 -10.35
CA LEU A 49 -5.39 -4.49 -11.22
C LEU A 49 -6.08 -5.24 -12.37
N GLU A 50 -5.66 -6.48 -12.66
CA GLU A 50 -6.33 -7.34 -13.64
C GLU A 50 -7.62 -7.89 -13.03
N THR A 51 -7.48 -8.54 -11.86
CA THR A 51 -8.59 -9.19 -11.18
C THR A 51 -9.40 -8.22 -10.31
N LYS A 52 -8.89 -7.01 -10.07
CA LYS A 52 -9.47 -5.98 -9.20
C LYS A 52 -9.66 -6.47 -7.77
N SER A 53 -8.81 -7.39 -7.33
CA SER A 53 -8.87 -7.99 -6.00
C SER A 53 -7.72 -7.54 -5.12
N ILE A 54 -7.92 -7.58 -3.81
CA ILE A 54 -6.85 -7.37 -2.84
C ILE A 54 -5.93 -8.60 -2.90
N VAL A 55 -4.64 -8.34 -3.09
CA VAL A 55 -3.57 -9.35 -3.01
C VAL A 55 -3.14 -9.51 -1.56
N ASP A 56 -2.94 -8.39 -0.86
CA ASP A 56 -2.48 -8.40 0.53
C ASP A 56 -2.80 -7.06 1.23
N GLU A 57 -2.80 -7.12 2.57
CA GLU A 57 -2.86 -5.98 3.47
C GLU A 57 -1.69 -6.07 4.47
N LEU A 58 -0.63 -5.31 4.19
CA LEU A 58 0.59 -5.34 5.00
C LEU A 58 0.45 -4.39 6.19
N ARG A 59 0.39 -4.97 7.39
CA ARG A 59 0.39 -4.22 8.64
C ARG A 59 1.41 -4.82 9.61
N PRO A 60 2.41 -4.05 10.06
CA PRO A 60 3.37 -4.52 11.05
C PRO A 60 2.70 -4.60 12.43
N GLU A 61 3.20 -5.49 13.27
CA GLU A 61 2.85 -5.49 14.70
C GLU A 61 3.50 -4.29 15.38
N PHE A 62 2.69 -3.40 15.94
CA PHE A 62 3.17 -2.26 16.71
C PHE A 62 3.24 -2.66 18.18
N ALA A 63 4.42 -2.58 18.78
CA ALA A 63 4.60 -2.85 20.20
C ALA A 63 3.79 -1.80 21.00
N GLN A 64 2.71 -2.23 21.63
CA GLN A 64 1.89 -1.36 22.47
C GLN A 64 2.65 -1.07 23.77
N LEU A 65 3.32 0.09 23.86
CA LEU A 65 3.96 0.54 25.10
C LEU A 65 2.91 1.12 26.06
N GLY A 66 2.36 0.25 26.90
CA GLY A 66 1.61 0.64 28.09
C GLY A 66 0.14 1.04 27.87
N LYS A 67 -0.50 1.52 28.94
CA LYS A 67 -1.97 1.73 29.03
C LYS A 67 -2.50 2.92 28.21
N ARG A 68 -1.66 3.69 27.51
CA ARG A 68 -2.10 4.81 26.67
C ARG A 68 -2.16 4.34 25.22
N LYS A 69 -3.37 4.20 24.68
CA LYS A 69 -3.65 3.99 23.26
C LYS A 69 -3.25 5.24 22.47
N ASN A 70 -1.98 5.40 22.14
CA ASN A 70 -1.64 6.22 20.98
C ASN A 70 -2.14 5.46 19.73
N PRO A 71 -2.57 6.18 18.68
CA PRO A 71 -2.87 5.53 17.41
C PRO A 71 -1.64 4.80 16.89
N ASP A 72 -1.87 3.68 16.22
CA ASP A 72 -0.80 2.95 15.55
C ASP A 72 -0.12 3.86 14.50
N PRO A 73 1.19 3.74 14.28
CA PRO A 73 1.89 4.47 13.23
C PRO A 73 1.28 4.27 11.85
N GLU A 74 1.18 5.36 11.10
CA GLU A 74 0.61 5.39 9.76
C GLU A 74 1.69 5.15 8.70
N CYS A 75 1.32 4.52 7.58
CA CYS A 75 2.20 4.42 6.42
C CYS A 75 2.10 5.71 5.60
N LEU A 76 3.22 6.41 5.45
CA LEU A 76 3.27 7.74 4.82
C LEU A 76 3.82 7.69 3.39
N SER A 77 4.66 6.70 3.09
CA SER A 77 5.33 6.58 1.80
C SER A 77 5.64 5.13 1.46
N VAL A 78 5.67 4.83 0.17
CA VAL A 78 5.99 3.51 -0.38
C VAL A 78 6.87 3.64 -1.62
N ALA A 79 7.83 2.74 -1.79
CA ALA A 79 8.69 2.68 -2.97
C ALA A 79 9.11 1.23 -3.27
N TRP A 80 8.99 0.82 -4.53
CA TRP A 80 9.49 -0.47 -4.99
C TRP A 80 10.99 -0.41 -5.32
N SER A 81 11.70 -1.50 -5.07
CA SER A 81 12.97 -1.78 -5.74
C SER A 81 12.73 -1.89 -7.25
N ALA A 82 13.74 -1.55 -8.07
CA ALA A 82 13.60 -1.55 -9.53
C ALA A 82 13.24 -2.93 -10.12
N ASP A 83 13.66 -4.02 -9.46
CA ASP A 83 13.33 -5.39 -9.83
C ASP A 83 11.94 -5.86 -9.35
N GLY A 84 11.25 -5.05 -8.53
CA GLY A 84 9.95 -5.36 -7.92
C GLY A 84 9.97 -6.50 -6.90
N ALA A 85 11.14 -6.88 -6.37
CA ALA A 85 11.25 -7.92 -5.35
C ALA A 85 11.02 -7.40 -3.93
N THR A 86 11.20 -6.10 -3.72
CA THR A 86 11.15 -5.48 -2.39
C THR A 86 10.33 -4.20 -2.41
N LEU A 87 9.40 -4.08 -1.46
CA LEU A 87 8.68 -2.85 -1.18
C LEU A 87 9.24 -2.22 0.10
N PHE A 88 9.62 -0.95 0.02
CA PHE A 88 10.02 -0.13 1.16
C PHE A 88 8.86 0.76 1.58
N SER A 89 8.67 0.94 2.88
CA SER A 89 7.62 1.81 3.42
C SER A 89 8.11 2.64 4.60
N GLY A 90 7.92 3.95 4.53
CA GLY A 90 8.22 4.88 5.62
C GLY A 90 6.98 5.18 6.45
N TYR A 91 7.10 5.03 7.77
CA TYR A 91 6.01 5.22 8.73
C TYR A 91 6.21 6.45 9.61
N SER A 92 5.12 6.92 10.24
CA SER A 92 5.12 8.08 11.15
C SER A 92 5.89 7.87 12.46
N ASP A 93 6.32 6.65 12.76
CA ASP A 93 7.21 6.32 13.89
C ASP A 93 8.70 6.47 13.55
N ASN A 94 9.03 7.04 12.38
CA ASN A 94 10.38 7.20 11.85
C ASN A 94 11.08 5.87 11.52
N ILE A 95 10.32 4.78 11.35
CA ILE A 95 10.87 3.48 10.98
C ILE A 95 10.54 3.18 9.51
N ILE A 96 11.57 2.81 8.76
CA ILE A 96 11.42 2.21 7.43
C ILE A 96 11.25 0.71 7.59
N ARG A 97 10.21 0.17 6.95
CA ARG A 97 9.92 -1.26 6.91
C ARG A 97 10.13 -1.79 5.49
N VAL A 98 10.54 -3.05 5.41
CA VAL A 98 10.96 -3.72 4.18
C VAL A 98 10.15 -5.00 4.02
N TRP A 99 9.50 -5.14 2.87
CA TRP A 99 8.63 -6.27 2.57
C TRP A 99 9.16 -6.98 1.32
N GLN A 100 9.40 -8.28 1.41
CA GLN A 100 9.92 -9.06 0.29
C GLN A 100 8.81 -9.90 -0.32
N VAL A 101 8.69 -9.84 -1.65
CA VAL A 101 7.75 -10.68 -2.40
C VAL A 101 8.40 -12.05 -2.59
N THR A 102 7.96 -13.04 -1.83
CA THR A 102 8.39 -14.42 -2.01
C THR A 102 7.40 -15.17 -2.89
N ARG A 103 7.89 -16.09 -3.73
CA ARG A 103 7.04 -17.11 -4.36
C ARG A 103 7.04 -18.31 -3.43
N THR A 104 5.87 -18.73 -2.99
CA THR A 104 5.70 -20.10 -2.49
C THR A 104 5.83 -21.04 -3.69
N LEU A 105 6.76 -22.00 -3.59
CA LEU A 105 6.92 -23.10 -4.55
C LEU A 105 5.80 -24.13 -4.38
#